data_AF-A0A248LDS5-F1
#
_entry.id   AF-A0A248LDS5-F1
#
_cell.length_a   1.000
_cell.length_b   1.000
_cell.length_c   1.000
_cell.angle_alpha   90.00
_cell.angle_beta   90.00
_cell.angle_gamma   90.00
#
_symmetry.space_group_name_H-M   'P 1'
#
loop_
_entity.id
_entity.type
_entity.pdbx_description
1 polymer ?
#
loop_
_entity_poly.entity_id
_entity_poly.type
_entity_poly.pdbx_seq_one_letter_code
_entity_poly.pdbx_strand_id
1 'polypeptide(L)'
;MNVSIKQRIEQQVGLIHSIHPVVEQGGTAIVYYVKTLGGTYILKQASLPLYREWLAQEATVMQTFKSQHIIIPTYIDYMEDAQQDYLLMSYIAGETLTAALADASELQRLELIRAFGKFLRQLHTGGISSTQSSKDWLDKQLLQANRYIEQGWTNGSRELLNALSTKQPEPVPATRIHGDCTTDNLVVRDNAIVAFIDVAGMTVGDPRYDEALATRSFRTDIKMLDAFYSGYGFSLISEETFRYFDDGLYEFY
;
A
#
# COMPACT_ATOMS: atom_id res chain seq x y z
N MET A 1 -5.54 24.70 -7.81
CA MET A 1 -4.72 23.97 -8.80
C MET A 1 -4.11 24.99 -9.76
N ASN A 2 -2.79 24.93 -9.97
CA ASN A 2 -2.08 25.79 -10.90
C ASN A 2 -2.62 25.61 -12.34
N VAL A 3 -2.72 26.69 -13.12
CA VAL A 3 -3.26 26.66 -14.50
C VAL A 3 -2.43 25.72 -15.39
N SER A 4 -1.10 25.68 -15.18
CA SER A 4 -0.20 24.78 -15.92
C SER A 4 -0.50 23.30 -15.64
N ILE A 5 -0.74 22.95 -14.38
CA ILE A 5 -1.08 21.57 -13.96
C ILE A 5 -2.42 21.15 -14.53
N LYS A 6 -3.44 22.01 -14.47
CA LYS A 6 -4.75 21.73 -15.06
C LYS A 6 -4.63 21.43 -16.56
N GLN A 7 -3.91 22.28 -17.30
CA GLN A 7 -3.70 22.09 -18.74
C GLN A 7 -2.96 20.79 -19.05
N ARG A 8 -1.95 20.43 -18.26
CA ARG A 8 -1.22 19.17 -18.42
C ARG A 8 -2.11 17.95 -18.17
N ILE A 9 -2.97 17.99 -17.15
CA ILE A 9 -3.98 16.93 -16.93
C ILE A 9 -4.91 16.83 -18.14
N GLU A 10 -5.43 17.96 -18.65
CA GLU A 10 -6.32 17.97 -19.82
C GLU A 10 -5.66 17.41 -21.09
N GLN A 11 -4.34 17.59 -21.26
CA GLN A 11 -3.57 16.99 -22.35
C GLN A 11 -3.48 15.47 -22.25
N GLN A 12 -3.47 14.91 -21.04
CA GLN A 12 -3.36 13.46 -20.82
C GLN A 12 -4.71 12.75 -20.89
N VAL A 13 -5.74 13.33 -20.26
CA VAL A 13 -7.02 12.63 -20.02
C VAL A 13 -8.24 13.31 -20.64
N GLY A 14 -8.03 14.41 -21.37
CA GLY A 14 -9.10 15.20 -21.98
C GLY A 14 -9.68 16.26 -21.06
N LEU A 15 -10.63 17.05 -21.59
CA LEU A 15 -11.21 18.19 -20.90
C LEU A 15 -11.82 17.79 -19.54
N ILE A 16 -11.45 18.52 -18.49
CA ILE A 16 -11.92 18.26 -17.13
C ILE A 16 -13.31 18.87 -16.93
N HIS A 17 -14.27 18.03 -16.55
CA HIS A 17 -15.60 18.45 -16.15
C HIS A 17 -15.68 18.86 -14.69
N SER A 18 -15.04 18.09 -13.81
CA SER A 18 -15.07 18.35 -12.37
C SER A 18 -13.86 17.74 -11.67
N ILE A 19 -13.42 18.41 -10.61
CA ILE A 19 -12.42 17.91 -9.67
C ILE A 19 -13.00 18.06 -8.27
N HIS A 20 -13.03 17.00 -7.49
CA HIS A 20 -13.51 17.04 -6.11
C HIS A 20 -12.68 16.10 -5.23
N PRO A 21 -12.47 16.46 -3.95
CA PRO A 21 -11.72 15.63 -3.03
C PRO A 21 -12.45 14.31 -2.75
N VAL A 22 -11.69 13.25 -2.48
CA VAL A 22 -12.21 12.01 -1.90
C VAL A 22 -12.49 12.26 -0.41
N VAL A 23 -13.66 11.86 0.10
CA VAL A 23 -14.16 12.28 1.43
C VAL A 23 -13.42 11.62 2.60
N GLU A 24 -12.93 10.39 2.43
CA GLU A 24 -12.13 9.67 3.42
C GLU A 24 -10.67 9.61 2.98
N GLN A 25 -9.75 10.16 3.77
CA GLN A 25 -8.32 10.18 3.45
C GLN A 25 -7.44 10.03 4.69
N GLY A 26 -6.32 9.33 4.52
CA GLY A 26 -5.18 9.38 5.43
C GLY A 26 -4.44 10.73 5.35
N GLY A 27 -3.60 11.01 6.35
CA GLY A 27 -2.98 12.34 6.56
C GLY A 27 -1.81 12.72 5.65
N THR A 28 -1.61 12.04 4.51
CA THR A 28 -0.38 12.09 3.71
C THR A 28 -0.51 12.93 2.43
N ALA A 29 -1.29 12.45 1.46
CA ALA A 29 -1.58 13.15 0.20
C ALA A 29 -3.06 13.50 0.09
N ILE A 30 -3.36 14.67 -0.49
CA ILE A 30 -4.74 15.02 -0.83
C ILE A 30 -5.12 14.29 -2.12
N VAL A 31 -6.20 13.52 -2.08
CA VAL A 31 -6.69 12.73 -3.22
C VAL A 31 -7.90 13.39 -3.85
N TYR A 32 -7.93 13.48 -5.18
CA TYR A 32 -9.05 14.03 -5.95
C TYR A 32 -9.55 13.06 -7.00
N TYR A 33 -10.88 13.01 -7.16
CA TYR A 33 -11.51 12.50 -8.37
C TYR A 33 -11.41 13.56 -9.47
N VAL A 34 -10.85 13.17 -10.62
CA VAL A 34 -10.83 13.99 -11.85
C VAL A 34 -11.77 13.33 -12.85
N LYS A 35 -12.89 13.99 -13.15
CA LYS A 35 -13.88 13.52 -14.12
C LYS A 35 -13.72 14.25 -15.45
N THR A 36 -13.67 13.48 -16.53
CA THR A 36 -13.58 13.96 -17.92
C THR A 36 -14.67 13.29 -18.77
N LEU A 37 -14.75 13.59 -20.06
CA LEU A 37 -15.54 12.80 -21.01
C LEU A 37 -15.04 11.35 -21.15
N GLY A 38 -13.73 11.14 -21.03
CA GLY A 38 -13.08 9.85 -21.26
C GLY A 38 -13.14 8.90 -20.06
N GLY A 39 -13.53 9.38 -18.88
CA GLY A 39 -13.62 8.57 -17.67
C GLY A 39 -13.30 9.33 -16.40
N THR A 40 -13.12 8.56 -15.32
CA THR A 40 -12.71 9.05 -14.00
C THR A 40 -11.25 8.67 -13.75
N TYR A 41 -10.51 9.58 -13.12
CA TYR A 41 -9.10 9.43 -12.77
C TYR A 41 -8.87 9.87 -11.34
N ILE A 42 -7.73 9.47 -10.78
CA ILE A 42 -7.27 9.90 -9.47
C ILE A 42 -6.09 10.84 -9.64
N LEU A 43 -6.14 11.97 -8.93
CA LEU A 43 -5.03 12.89 -8.76
C LEU A 43 -4.66 12.92 -7.28
N LYS A 44 -3.48 12.37 -6.95
CA LYS A 44 -2.88 12.54 -5.62
C LYS A 44 -2.00 13.80 -5.63
N GLN A 45 -2.03 14.58 -4.55
CA GLN A 45 -1.28 15.82 -4.38
C GLN A 45 -0.55 15.82 -3.04
N ALA A 46 0.77 16.00 -3.04
CA ALA A 46 1.60 16.06 -1.85
C ALA A 46 2.39 17.37 -1.78
N SER A 47 2.49 17.97 -0.59
CA SER A 47 3.23 19.23 -0.36
C SER A 47 4.41 19.08 0.60
N LEU A 48 4.31 18.18 1.59
CA LEU A 48 5.41 17.94 2.53
C LEU A 48 6.51 17.09 1.88
N PRO A 49 7.80 17.34 2.19
CA PRO A 49 8.92 16.61 1.58
C PRO A 49 8.79 15.08 1.68
N LEU A 50 8.42 14.54 2.84
CA LEU A 50 8.19 13.11 3.05
C LEU A 50 7.14 12.55 2.07
N TYR A 51 5.99 13.20 2.00
CA TYR A 51 4.87 12.72 1.19
C TYR A 51 5.12 12.89 -0.30
N ARG A 52 5.94 13.87 -0.69
CA ARG A 52 6.46 14.01 -2.05
C ARG A 52 7.41 12.85 -2.40
N GLU A 53 8.30 12.46 -1.47
CA GLU A 53 9.16 11.27 -1.64
C GLU A 53 8.31 10.01 -1.85
N TRP A 54 7.27 9.81 -1.04
CA TRP A 54 6.37 8.66 -1.19
C TRP A 54 5.57 8.70 -2.49
N LEU A 55 5.11 9.87 -2.91
CA LEU A 55 4.37 10.03 -4.15
C LEU A 55 5.22 9.74 -5.39
N ALA A 56 6.48 10.19 -5.39
CA ALA A 56 7.46 9.86 -6.43
C ALA A 56 7.78 8.36 -6.46
N GLN A 57 7.87 7.73 -5.28
CA GLN A 57 8.08 6.30 -5.16
C GLN A 57 6.88 5.51 -5.72
N GLU A 58 5.65 5.91 -5.40
CA GLU A 58 4.44 5.31 -5.96
C GLU A 58 4.43 5.40 -7.50
N ALA A 59 4.74 6.57 -8.05
CA ALA A 59 4.85 6.75 -9.50
C ALA A 59 5.87 5.77 -10.13
N THR A 60 7.04 5.61 -9.49
CA THR A 60 8.11 4.71 -9.93
C THR A 60 7.66 3.26 -9.92
N VAL A 61 6.97 2.82 -8.87
CA VAL A 61 6.39 1.48 -8.78
C VAL A 61 5.40 1.26 -9.92
N MET A 62 4.45 2.17 -10.14
CA MET A 62 3.41 2.00 -11.16
C MET A 62 3.98 1.94 -12.59
N GLN A 63 5.06 2.67 -12.88
CA GLN A 63 5.75 2.61 -14.17
C GLN A 63 6.42 1.26 -14.42
N THR A 64 6.99 0.66 -13.38
CA THR A 64 7.87 -0.52 -13.49
C THR A 64 7.16 -1.83 -13.18
N PHE A 65 6.06 -1.79 -12.42
CA PHE A 65 5.33 -2.96 -11.99
C PHE A 65 4.73 -3.72 -13.18
N LYS A 66 5.03 -5.03 -13.22
CA LYS A 66 4.46 -5.97 -14.17
C LYS A 66 3.94 -7.19 -13.42
N SER A 67 2.66 -7.49 -13.62
CA SER A 67 2.01 -8.71 -13.13
C SER A 67 0.89 -9.10 -14.09
N GLN A 68 0.66 -10.41 -14.22
CA GLN A 68 -0.50 -10.93 -14.96
C GLN A 68 -1.74 -11.08 -14.08
N HIS A 69 -1.55 -11.16 -12.76
CA HIS A 69 -2.62 -11.51 -11.81
C HIS A 69 -2.93 -10.40 -10.81
N ILE A 70 -2.00 -9.46 -10.63
CA ILE A 70 -2.17 -8.34 -9.72
C ILE A 70 -2.45 -7.09 -10.52
N ILE A 71 -3.57 -6.44 -10.21
CA ILE A 71 -3.98 -5.17 -10.77
C ILE A 71 -3.63 -4.08 -9.76
N ILE A 72 -3.05 -3.00 -10.28
CA ILE A 72 -2.81 -1.73 -9.59
C ILE A 72 -3.30 -0.60 -10.51
N PRO A 73 -3.48 0.65 -10.04
CA PRO A 73 -3.84 1.73 -10.93
C PRO A 73 -2.78 1.93 -12.01
N THR A 74 -3.21 2.32 -13.21
CA THR A 74 -2.32 2.62 -14.32
C THR A 74 -1.73 4.01 -14.13
N TYR A 75 -0.41 4.10 -14.17
CA TYR A 75 0.32 5.36 -14.22
C TYR A 75 -0.07 6.17 -15.46
N ILE A 76 -0.34 7.47 -15.30
CA ILE A 76 -0.59 8.39 -16.41
C ILE A 76 0.48 9.46 -16.47
N ASP A 77 0.68 10.20 -15.37
CA ASP A 77 1.67 11.28 -15.34
C ASP A 77 2.14 11.58 -13.91
N TYR A 78 3.37 12.08 -13.79
CA TYR A 78 3.92 12.66 -12.56
C TYR A 78 4.36 14.09 -12.84
N MET A 79 3.90 15.02 -12.02
CA MET A 79 4.08 16.45 -12.25
C MET A 79 4.62 17.10 -10.99
N GLU A 80 5.69 17.86 -11.16
CA GLU A 80 6.32 18.63 -10.09
C GLU A 80 6.02 20.11 -10.28
N ASP A 81 5.67 20.77 -9.18
CA ASP A 81 5.63 22.23 -9.03
C ASP A 81 6.55 22.61 -7.86
N ALA A 82 6.95 23.87 -7.75
CA ALA A 82 7.90 24.36 -6.75
C ALA A 82 7.47 24.05 -5.29
N GLN A 83 6.18 23.86 -5.06
CA GLN A 83 5.60 23.63 -3.73
C GLN A 83 4.99 22.24 -3.57
N GLN A 84 4.68 21.54 -4.65
CA GLN A 84 3.80 20.37 -4.62
C GLN A 84 4.09 19.42 -5.76
N ASP A 85 3.91 18.13 -5.48
CA ASP A 85 3.95 17.09 -6.50
C ASP A 85 2.56 16.47 -6.69
N TYR A 86 2.35 15.98 -7.90
CA TYR A 86 1.08 15.42 -8.32
C TYR A 86 1.30 14.11 -9.06
N LEU A 87 0.49 13.11 -8.75
CA LEU A 87 0.45 11.83 -9.46
C LEU A 87 -0.95 11.64 -10.03
N LEU A 88 -1.03 11.59 -11.36
CA LEU A 88 -2.24 11.28 -12.12
C LEU A 88 -2.25 9.79 -12.49
N MET A 89 -3.34 9.11 -12.19
CA MET A 89 -3.51 7.68 -12.42
C MET A 89 -4.94 7.31 -12.78
N SER A 90 -5.13 6.11 -13.35
CA SER A 90 -6.48 5.59 -13.62
C SER A 90 -7.26 5.38 -12.32
N TYR A 91 -8.57 5.62 -12.35
CA TYR A 91 -9.45 5.17 -11.27
C TYR A 91 -9.80 3.69 -11.42
N ILE A 92 -9.76 2.95 -10.32
CA ILE A 92 -10.30 1.58 -10.24
C ILE A 92 -11.62 1.63 -9.50
N ALA A 93 -12.71 1.28 -10.20
CA ALA A 93 -14.04 1.27 -9.61
C ALA A 93 -14.19 0.19 -8.53
N GLY A 94 -14.74 0.59 -7.40
CA GLY A 94 -14.98 -0.23 -6.21
C GLY A 94 -14.91 0.60 -4.93
N GLU A 95 -15.00 -0.06 -3.80
CA GLU A 95 -14.80 0.49 -2.45
C GLU A 95 -13.58 -0.17 -1.79
N THR A 96 -13.09 0.37 -0.67
CA THR A 96 -12.00 -0.28 0.07
C THR A 96 -12.51 -1.57 0.72
N LEU A 97 -11.61 -2.53 1.00
CA LEU A 97 -11.98 -3.72 1.75
C LEU A 97 -12.49 -3.35 3.16
N THR A 98 -11.94 -2.32 3.80
CA THR A 98 -12.47 -1.79 5.07
C THR A 98 -13.94 -1.39 4.96
N ALA A 99 -14.31 -0.62 3.93
CA ALA A 99 -15.69 -0.18 3.70
C ALA A 99 -16.62 -1.39 3.43
N ALA A 100 -16.19 -2.30 2.55
CA ALA A 100 -16.94 -3.52 2.25
C ALA A 100 -17.17 -4.39 3.50
N LEU A 101 -16.18 -4.49 4.39
CA LEU A 101 -16.30 -5.24 5.65
C LEU A 101 -17.27 -4.58 6.63
N ALA A 102 -17.34 -3.25 6.66
CA ALA A 102 -18.23 -2.52 7.57
C ALA A 102 -19.70 -2.94 7.36
N ASP A 103 -20.13 -3.03 6.11
CA ASP A 103 -21.52 -3.33 5.73
C ASP A 103 -21.81 -4.83 5.49
N ALA A 104 -20.76 -5.67 5.49
CA ALA A 104 -20.90 -7.10 5.21
C ALA A 104 -21.50 -7.91 6.37
N SER A 105 -22.33 -8.91 6.03
CA SER A 105 -22.73 -9.98 6.95
C SER A 105 -21.52 -10.81 7.41
N GLU A 106 -21.65 -11.57 8.51
CA GLU A 106 -20.57 -12.42 9.02
C GLU A 106 -20.02 -13.38 7.95
N LEU A 107 -20.90 -14.02 7.17
CA LEU A 107 -20.49 -14.93 6.10
C LEU A 107 -19.68 -14.19 5.02
N GLN A 108 -20.16 -13.04 4.56
CA GLN A 108 -19.47 -12.21 3.57
C GLN A 108 -18.13 -11.69 4.08
N ARG A 109 -18.03 -11.29 5.35
CA ARG A 109 -16.77 -10.89 5.97
C ARG A 109 -15.73 -12.00 5.89
N LEU A 110 -16.10 -13.23 6.26
CA LEU A 110 -15.19 -14.37 6.18
C LEU A 110 -14.79 -14.70 4.73
N GLU A 111 -15.69 -14.54 3.77
CA GLU A 111 -15.39 -14.72 2.35
C GLU A 111 -14.42 -13.66 1.82
N LEU A 112 -14.64 -12.39 2.15
CA LEU A 112 -13.77 -11.28 1.77
C LEU A 112 -12.37 -11.39 2.39
N ILE A 113 -12.29 -11.75 3.68
CA ILE A 113 -10.99 -11.97 4.35
C ILE A 113 -10.26 -13.18 3.77
N ARG A 114 -10.96 -14.26 3.42
CA ARG A 114 -10.36 -15.39 2.69
C ARG A 114 -9.87 -14.97 1.30
N ALA A 115 -10.65 -14.14 0.60
CA ALA A 115 -10.24 -13.58 -0.69
C ALA A 115 -8.99 -12.71 -0.53
N PHE A 116 -8.87 -11.95 0.56
CA PHE A 116 -7.69 -11.13 0.85
C PHE A 116 -6.45 -12.00 1.00
N GLY A 117 -6.51 -13.04 1.85
CA GLY A 117 -5.41 -14.00 1.96
C GLY A 117 -5.02 -14.60 0.61
N LYS A 118 -6.00 -15.00 -0.22
CA LYS A 118 -5.74 -15.53 -1.57
C LYS A 118 -5.05 -14.51 -2.48
N PHE A 119 -5.48 -13.25 -2.45
CA PHE A 119 -4.92 -12.18 -3.29
C PHE A 119 -3.50 -11.82 -2.85
N LEU A 120 -3.23 -11.77 -1.53
CA LEU A 120 -1.89 -11.58 -1.01
C LEU A 120 -0.95 -12.73 -1.37
N ARG A 121 -1.45 -13.98 -1.32
CA ARG A 121 -0.69 -15.14 -1.79
C ARG A 121 -0.30 -15.00 -3.26
N GLN A 122 -1.20 -14.51 -4.11
CA GLN A 122 -0.90 -14.27 -5.53
C GLN A 122 0.20 -13.21 -5.70
N LEU A 123 0.26 -12.18 -4.85
CA LEU A 123 1.34 -11.20 -4.87
C LEU A 123 2.68 -11.86 -4.49
N HIS A 124 2.70 -12.58 -3.36
CA HIS A 124 3.92 -13.19 -2.80
C HIS A 124 4.47 -14.33 -3.66
N THR A 125 3.62 -15.01 -4.43
CA THR A 125 4.04 -16.13 -5.31
C THR A 125 4.15 -15.74 -6.79
N GLY A 126 3.71 -14.54 -7.17
CA GLY A 126 3.37 -14.14 -8.54
C GLY A 126 4.50 -13.78 -9.50
N GLY A 127 5.75 -14.21 -9.28
CA GLY A 127 6.78 -14.05 -10.30
C GLY A 127 8.19 -13.71 -9.82
N ILE A 128 8.52 -13.93 -8.56
CA ILE A 128 9.91 -13.83 -8.09
C ILE A 128 10.24 -15.12 -7.34
N SER A 129 10.88 -16.07 -8.03
CA SER A 129 11.72 -17.05 -7.35
C SER A 129 12.99 -16.32 -6.94
N SER A 130 12.89 -15.48 -5.90
CA SER A 130 14.03 -14.69 -5.46
C SER A 130 14.96 -15.62 -4.69
N THR A 131 16.19 -15.74 -5.15
CA THR A 131 17.30 -16.22 -4.32
C THR A 131 17.76 -15.13 -3.34
N GLN A 132 17.06 -14.00 -3.30
CA GLN A 132 17.41 -12.84 -2.49
C GLN A 132 16.88 -13.05 -1.08
N SER A 133 17.70 -12.64 -0.12
CA SER A 133 17.35 -12.67 1.29
C SER A 133 16.47 -11.46 1.62
N SER A 134 15.47 -11.64 2.49
CA SER A 134 14.69 -10.51 3.03
C SER A 134 15.54 -9.55 3.85
N LYS A 135 16.75 -9.96 4.26
CA LYS A 135 17.70 -9.14 5.01
C LYS A 135 18.07 -7.84 4.29
N ASP A 136 18.32 -7.89 2.99
CA ASP A 136 18.73 -6.70 2.22
C ASP A 136 17.63 -5.63 2.20
N TRP A 137 16.37 -6.06 2.19
CA TRP A 137 15.22 -5.17 2.31
C TRP A 137 15.10 -4.63 3.73
N LEU A 138 15.19 -5.49 4.74
CA LEU A 138 15.04 -5.06 6.13
C LEU A 138 16.14 -4.06 6.55
N ASP A 139 17.39 -4.28 6.14
CA ASP A 139 18.50 -3.36 6.43
C ASP A 139 18.26 -1.98 5.77
N LYS A 140 17.65 -1.93 4.57
CA LYS A 140 17.24 -0.68 3.93
C LYS A 140 16.12 0.01 4.69
N GLN A 141 15.12 -0.73 5.17
CA GLN A 141 14.03 -0.17 5.98
C GLN A 141 14.56 0.42 7.30
N LEU A 142 15.52 -0.23 7.96
CA LEU A 142 16.11 0.31 9.18
C LEU A 142 16.96 1.57 8.91
N LEU A 143 17.67 1.61 7.78
CA LEU A 143 18.40 2.81 7.35
C LEU A 143 17.45 3.97 7.03
N GLN A 144 16.34 3.69 6.35
CA GLN A 144 15.32 4.68 6.03
C GLN A 144 14.62 5.20 7.29
N ALA A 145 14.27 4.31 8.22
CA ALA A 145 13.77 4.68 9.54
C ALA A 145 14.72 5.63 10.28
N ASN A 146 16.03 5.34 10.27
CA ASN A 146 17.05 6.22 10.85
C ASN A 146 17.00 7.63 10.24
N ARG A 147 16.89 7.73 8.91
CA ARG A 147 16.76 9.00 8.20
C ARG A 147 15.47 9.73 8.57
N TYR A 148 14.35 9.03 8.69
CA TYR A 148 13.08 9.64 9.08
C TYR A 148 13.13 10.20 10.51
N ILE A 149 13.80 9.52 11.45
CA ILE A 149 14.07 10.08 12.78
C ILE A 149 14.88 11.37 12.69
N GLU A 150 15.98 11.37 11.92
CA GLU A 150 16.86 12.53 11.77
C GLU A 150 16.14 13.75 11.16
N GLN A 151 15.16 13.52 10.30
CA GLN A 151 14.34 14.56 9.67
C GLN A 151 13.09 14.94 10.49
N GLY A 152 12.79 14.24 11.58
CA GLY A 152 11.56 14.43 12.35
C GLY A 152 10.30 14.05 11.57
N TRP A 153 10.40 13.08 10.66
CA TRP A 153 9.36 12.63 9.73
C TRP A 153 8.54 11.44 10.25
N THR A 154 8.82 10.99 11.48
CA THR A 154 8.21 9.80 12.06
C THR A 154 7.99 9.95 13.56
N ASN A 155 7.05 9.17 14.09
CA ASN A 155 6.82 9.01 15.52
C ASN A 155 7.72 7.92 16.14
N GLY A 156 8.34 7.07 15.32
CA GLY A 156 9.27 6.04 15.78
C GLY A 156 10.48 6.63 16.51
N SER A 157 10.89 5.99 17.60
CA SER A 157 11.98 6.48 18.46
C SER A 157 13.34 5.86 18.12
N ARG A 158 14.42 6.52 18.54
CA ARG A 158 15.78 5.97 18.39
C ARG A 158 15.94 4.68 19.21
N GLU A 159 15.30 4.62 20.37
CA GLU A 159 15.27 3.44 21.23
C GLU A 159 14.60 2.26 20.54
N LEU A 160 13.46 2.49 19.89
CA LEU A 160 12.76 1.46 19.11
C LEU A 160 13.63 0.99 17.94
N LEU A 161 14.25 1.91 17.20
CA LEU A 161 15.14 1.56 16.09
C LEU A 161 16.33 0.70 16.53
N ASN A 162 16.94 1.02 17.67
CA ASN A 162 18.01 0.23 18.26
C ASN A 162 17.52 -1.16 18.68
N ALA A 163 16.33 -1.26 19.25
CA ALA A 163 15.72 -2.53 19.62
C ALA A 163 15.46 -3.41 18.38
N LEU A 164 14.91 -2.86 17.30
CA LEU A 164 14.68 -3.58 16.05
C LEU A 164 16.00 -4.04 15.41
N SER A 165 17.01 -3.17 15.41
CA SER A 165 18.32 -3.49 14.84
C SER A 165 19.03 -4.64 15.56
N THR A 166 18.77 -4.82 16.85
CA THR A 166 19.38 -5.91 17.66
C THR A 166 18.55 -7.19 17.68
N LYS A 167 17.27 -7.13 17.33
CA LYS A 167 16.32 -8.25 17.35
C LYS A 167 15.70 -8.50 15.98
N GLN A 168 16.50 -8.41 14.92
CA GLN A 168 16.01 -8.70 13.57
C GLN A 168 15.49 -10.15 13.50
N PRO A 169 14.34 -10.40 12.86
CA PRO A 169 13.89 -11.76 12.61
C PRO A 169 14.87 -12.46 11.66
N GLU A 170 14.98 -13.78 11.80
CA GLU A 170 15.80 -14.58 10.88
C GLU A 170 15.37 -14.34 9.42
N PRO A 171 16.32 -14.19 8.49
CA PRO A 171 15.99 -13.91 7.09
C PRO A 171 15.21 -15.05 6.44
N VAL A 172 14.27 -14.68 5.58
CA VAL A 172 13.49 -15.60 4.75
C VAL A 172 13.69 -15.27 3.27
N PRO A 173 13.33 -16.16 2.33
CA PRO A 173 13.31 -15.80 0.92
C PRO A 173 12.44 -14.57 0.69
N ALA A 174 13.01 -13.54 0.07
CA ALA A 174 12.26 -12.33 -0.23
C ALA A 174 11.24 -12.59 -1.34
N THR A 175 10.07 -11.98 -1.22
CA THR A 175 9.01 -12.03 -2.24
C THR A 175 8.65 -10.63 -2.66
N ARG A 176 7.80 -10.50 -3.69
CA ARG A 176 7.12 -9.23 -3.90
C ARG A 176 6.20 -8.97 -2.70
N ILE A 177 6.21 -7.74 -2.19
CA ILE A 177 5.35 -7.25 -1.10
C ILE A 177 4.70 -5.92 -1.53
N HIS A 178 3.57 -5.58 -0.93
CA HIS A 178 2.85 -4.32 -1.04
C HIS A 178 3.52 -3.21 -0.24
N GLY A 179 4.02 -3.51 0.96
CA GLY A 179 4.71 -2.56 1.83
C GLY A 179 3.80 -1.64 2.67
N ASP A 180 2.49 -1.72 2.46
CA ASP A 180 1.45 -1.13 3.33
C ASP A 180 0.14 -1.93 3.16
N CYS A 181 0.21 -3.24 3.40
CA CYS A 181 -0.86 -4.19 3.04
C CYS A 181 -2.00 -4.17 4.06
N THR A 182 -2.76 -3.08 4.16
CA THR A 182 -3.91 -2.96 5.07
C THR A 182 -5.23 -3.13 4.32
N THR A 183 -6.34 -3.30 5.04
CA THR A 183 -7.68 -3.41 4.42
C THR A 183 -8.15 -2.14 3.69
N ASP A 184 -7.51 -1.00 3.94
CA ASP A 184 -7.80 0.25 3.22
C ASP A 184 -7.21 0.27 1.80
N ASN A 185 -6.16 -0.53 1.58
CA ASN A 185 -5.39 -0.53 0.33
C ASN A 185 -5.78 -1.64 -0.65
N LEU A 186 -6.93 -2.28 -0.43
CA LEU A 186 -7.53 -3.21 -1.39
C LEU A 186 -8.85 -2.67 -1.91
N VAL A 187 -9.08 -2.82 -3.21
CA VAL A 187 -10.35 -2.45 -3.84
C VAL A 187 -11.22 -3.69 -3.99
N VAL A 188 -12.46 -3.59 -3.51
CA VAL A 188 -13.51 -4.58 -3.64
C VAL A 188 -14.54 -4.10 -4.66
N ARG A 189 -14.92 -4.98 -5.58
CA ARG A 189 -16.03 -4.77 -6.51
C ARG A 189 -16.75 -6.11 -6.72
N ASP A 190 -18.08 -6.08 -6.68
CA ASP A 190 -18.92 -7.28 -6.87
C ASP A 190 -18.53 -8.44 -5.93
N ASN A 191 -18.26 -8.13 -4.66
CA ASN A 191 -17.81 -9.08 -3.63
C ASN A 191 -16.48 -9.81 -3.94
N ALA A 192 -15.66 -9.24 -4.82
CA ALA A 192 -14.33 -9.73 -5.15
C ALA A 192 -13.28 -8.63 -4.96
N ILE A 193 -12.12 -9.01 -4.46
CA ILE A 193 -10.95 -8.11 -4.44
C ILE A 193 -10.40 -8.04 -5.86
N VAL A 194 -10.29 -6.83 -6.39
CA VAL A 194 -9.94 -6.58 -7.79
C VAL A 194 -8.60 -5.88 -7.97
N ALA A 195 -8.07 -5.19 -6.96
CA ALA A 195 -6.81 -4.46 -7.07
C ALA A 195 -6.18 -4.13 -5.72
N PHE A 196 -4.88 -3.86 -5.75
CA PHE A 196 -4.18 -3.08 -4.73
C PHE A 196 -4.13 -1.61 -5.14
N ILE A 197 -4.15 -0.71 -4.15
CA ILE A 197 -3.92 0.73 -4.31
C ILE A 197 -2.90 1.20 -3.27
N ASP A 198 -2.41 2.43 -3.41
CA ASP A 198 -1.37 2.98 -2.55
C ASP A 198 -0.08 2.15 -2.50
N VAL A 199 0.55 2.05 -3.66
CA VAL A 199 1.62 1.08 -3.91
C VAL A 199 3.03 1.66 -3.70
N ALA A 200 3.16 2.75 -2.94
CA ALA A 200 4.45 3.39 -2.69
C ALA A 200 5.47 2.43 -2.05
N GLY A 201 5.00 1.58 -1.13
CA GLY A 201 5.84 0.59 -0.46
C GLY A 201 6.16 -0.67 -1.29
N MET A 202 5.57 -0.82 -2.47
CA MET A 202 5.58 -2.10 -3.18
C MET A 202 6.96 -2.40 -3.76
N THR A 203 7.54 -3.53 -3.33
CA THR A 203 8.95 -3.86 -3.60
C THR A 203 9.21 -5.36 -3.46
N VAL A 204 10.47 -5.77 -3.47
CA VAL A 204 10.92 -7.10 -3.05
C VAL A 204 11.41 -7.03 -1.61
N GLY A 205 10.79 -7.79 -0.71
CA GLY A 205 11.03 -7.71 0.73
C GLY A 205 10.54 -8.92 1.51
N ASP A 206 10.40 -8.74 2.82
CA ASP A 206 9.96 -9.81 3.71
C ASP A 206 8.43 -10.00 3.64
N PRO A 207 7.90 -11.14 3.18
CA PRO A 207 6.46 -11.37 3.07
C PRO A 207 5.72 -11.26 4.42
N ARG A 208 6.44 -11.47 5.53
CA ARG A 208 5.86 -11.41 6.88
C ARG A 208 5.47 -9.98 7.28
N TYR A 209 6.06 -8.97 6.64
CA TYR A 209 5.69 -7.58 6.86
C TYR A 209 4.27 -7.30 6.35
N ASP A 210 3.98 -7.67 5.10
CA ASP A 210 2.63 -7.57 4.54
C ASP A 210 1.63 -8.41 5.34
N GLU A 211 2.02 -9.61 5.77
CA GLU A 211 1.15 -10.48 6.59
C GLU A 211 0.78 -9.85 7.94
N ALA A 212 1.74 -9.20 8.60
CA ALA A 212 1.48 -8.48 9.84
C ALA A 212 0.47 -7.36 9.62
N LEU A 213 0.69 -6.51 8.62
CA LEU A 213 -0.20 -5.40 8.30
C LEU A 213 -1.59 -5.88 7.82
N ALA A 214 -1.65 -6.96 7.06
CA ALA A 214 -2.89 -7.52 6.55
C ALA A 214 -3.80 -8.03 7.65
N THR A 215 -3.22 -8.58 8.72
CA THR A 215 -3.97 -9.20 9.81
C THR A 215 -4.23 -8.25 10.98
N ARG A 216 -3.60 -7.07 11.02
CA ARG A 216 -3.60 -6.19 12.20
C ARG A 216 -4.99 -5.81 12.73
N SER A 217 -5.94 -5.52 11.84
CA SER A 217 -7.28 -5.04 12.22
C SER A 217 -8.20 -6.15 12.74
N PHE A 218 -7.86 -7.41 12.49
CA PHE A 218 -8.64 -8.59 12.90
C PHE A 218 -7.78 -9.67 13.57
N ARG A 219 -6.59 -9.30 14.06
CA ARG A 219 -5.60 -10.23 14.62
C ARG A 219 -6.15 -11.08 15.76
N THR A 220 -7.06 -10.50 16.54
CA THR A 220 -7.72 -11.11 17.70
C THR A 220 -9.04 -11.79 17.38
N ASP A 221 -9.57 -11.64 16.15
CA ASP A 221 -10.75 -12.37 15.67
C ASP A 221 -10.30 -13.69 15.05
N ILE A 222 -10.44 -14.77 15.82
CA ILE A 222 -10.01 -16.12 15.41
C ILE A 222 -10.68 -16.56 14.11
N LYS A 223 -11.96 -16.24 13.89
CA LYS A 223 -12.67 -16.69 12.68
C LYS A 223 -12.15 -15.97 11.44
N MET A 224 -11.92 -14.67 11.53
CA MET A 224 -11.33 -13.90 10.43
C MET A 224 -9.88 -14.32 10.18
N LEU A 225 -9.10 -14.53 11.24
CA LEU A 225 -7.72 -14.99 11.14
C LEU A 225 -7.65 -16.35 10.44
N ASP A 226 -8.48 -17.32 10.84
CA ASP A 226 -8.58 -18.63 10.20
C ASP A 226 -9.02 -18.50 8.73
N ALA A 227 -9.98 -17.63 8.44
CA ALA A 227 -10.41 -17.36 7.07
C ALA A 227 -9.27 -16.80 6.22
N PHE A 228 -8.50 -15.85 6.72
CA PHE A 228 -7.35 -15.27 6.05
C PHE A 228 -6.31 -16.34 5.71
N TYR A 229 -5.87 -17.12 6.70
CA TYR A 229 -4.86 -18.16 6.49
C TYR A 229 -5.35 -19.30 5.60
N SER A 230 -6.65 -19.62 5.63
CA SER A 230 -7.24 -20.58 4.69
C SER A 230 -7.11 -20.13 3.22
N GLY A 231 -7.13 -18.81 2.96
CA GLY A 231 -6.90 -18.24 1.65
C GLY A 231 -5.42 -18.04 1.32
N TYR A 232 -4.65 -17.56 2.30
CA TYR A 232 -3.23 -17.24 2.16
C TYR A 232 -2.35 -18.48 1.99
N GLY A 233 -2.72 -19.59 2.63
CA GLY A 233 -2.11 -20.91 2.41
C GLY A 233 -0.69 -21.07 2.96
N PHE A 234 -0.16 -20.06 3.66
CA PHE A 234 1.07 -20.16 4.45
C PHE A 234 0.74 -20.25 5.95
N SER A 235 1.73 -20.66 6.74
CA SER A 235 1.59 -20.71 8.20
C SER A 235 1.55 -19.32 8.81
N LEU A 236 0.74 -19.16 9.85
CA LEU A 236 0.70 -17.97 10.70
C LEU A 236 2.09 -17.62 11.26
N ILE A 237 2.52 -16.37 11.07
CA ILE A 237 3.70 -15.81 11.73
C ILE A 237 3.58 -15.84 13.26
N SER A 238 4.73 -15.94 13.92
CA SER A 238 4.79 -15.86 15.38
C SER A 238 4.37 -14.49 15.88
N GLU A 239 3.90 -14.42 17.12
CA GLU A 239 3.54 -13.14 17.75
C GLU A 239 4.73 -12.19 17.84
N GLU A 240 5.94 -12.71 18.06
CA GLU A 240 7.16 -11.91 18.03
C GLU A 240 7.41 -11.28 16.65
N THR A 241 7.20 -12.05 15.57
CA THR A 241 7.35 -11.54 14.20
C THR A 241 6.28 -10.50 13.87
N PHE A 242 5.02 -10.77 14.26
CA PHE A 242 3.93 -9.80 14.09
C PHE A 242 4.28 -8.47 14.76
N ARG A 243 4.68 -8.49 16.04
CA ARG A 243 5.02 -7.28 16.79
C ARG A 243 6.28 -6.59 16.29
N TYR A 244 7.25 -7.33 15.76
CA TYR A 244 8.43 -6.74 15.13
C TYR A 244 8.03 -5.86 13.93
N PHE A 245 7.06 -6.30 13.14
CA PHE A 245 6.62 -5.60 11.94
C PHE A 245 5.53 -4.54 12.21
N ASP A 246 4.48 -4.89 12.94
CA ASP A 246 3.32 -4.01 13.20
C ASP A 246 3.61 -2.96 14.29
N ASP A 247 3.94 -3.40 15.50
CA ASP A 247 4.23 -2.49 16.64
C ASP A 247 5.65 -1.87 16.56
N GLY A 248 6.44 -2.31 15.59
CA GLY A 248 7.88 -2.05 15.52
C GLY A 248 8.24 -1.29 14.26
N LEU A 249 8.48 -2.02 13.17
CA LEU A 249 8.96 -1.44 11.92
C LEU A 249 7.97 -0.43 11.32
N TYR A 250 6.67 -0.70 11.40
CA TYR A 250 5.64 0.18 10.85
C TYR A 250 5.56 1.54 11.55
N GLU A 251 5.93 1.65 12.83
CA GLU A 251 5.95 2.93 13.57
C GLU A 251 6.85 3.99 12.93
N PHE A 252 7.75 3.58 12.03
CA PHE A 252 8.63 4.49 11.30
C PHE A 252 7.99 5.09 10.04
N TYR A 253 6.87 4.55 9.57
CA TYR A 253 6.24 4.85 8.28
C TYR A 253 4.78 5.27 8.48
#